data_AF-A0A7R7VWE2-F1
#
_entry.id   AF-A0A7R7VWE2-F1
#
_cell.length_a   1.000
_cell.length_b   1.000
_cell.length_c   1.000
_cell.angle_alpha   90.00
_cell.angle_beta   90.00
_cell.angle_gamma   90.00
#
_symmetry.space_group_name_H-M   'P 1'
#
loop_
_entity.id
_entity.type
_entity.pdbx_description
1 polymer ?
#
loop_
_entity_poly.entity_id
_entity_poly.type
_entity_poly.pdbx_seq_one_letter_code
_entity_poly.pdbx_strand_id
1 'polypeptide(L)'
;MSGMPWELVAPKVVGVRLTGQLQGWTSTKDIICKLAGILSVSGGKGRVIEFFGPGTETLGATAMATICNMSAEIGSTSCIFPHSEAIARYLSATGRAYAASAANGVKNVLLTADEGSDDYYDQVIEIDLTELEPHVNGPFTPDLAHPISQLKSAVSGSNWPKELSHAMVGSCTNSSYEDLDKARQLVRQARAAGLTSFKTPFLLTPGSEKIRATAEADGIFEELQDAGAVVLSSSCGPCVGSWDRKDVDVRGKERNSVISSFNRNFVGRHDSNPATHSFVTSPELVTAFAYAGRLDFNPITDNIPQEGNQEPFRFDPPVGRELPLDFETGAQTFQEPVADGSSESVIVDPQSDRLQLLTPFPPWQPGCADDMQLLIKVQGKCTTDHISPAGPWYKYRGHLENISNNMLTTATNAFLPSSPQMLGHTRHPLTSEVSVVPEVARDLQHHGIRWCIIGDHNYGEGSSREHAALEPRYLGGVAIIARSFARIHETNLKKQGMLPLTFDDVADYDRIKDGDRIQLIGVDEGELEPGRQVTMRVTPREGEAWETRLNHSYHSGQIRWLRAGSALNYIKGRAR
;
A
#
# COMPACT_ATOMS: atom_id res chain seq x y z
N MET A 1 18.20 -6.64 -14.42
CA MET A 1 19.32 -6.80 -13.47
C MET A 1 20.11 -8.08 -13.75
N SER A 2 19.62 -9.27 -13.43
CA SER A 2 20.38 -10.53 -13.61
C SER A 2 20.24 -11.20 -14.99
N GLY A 3 19.44 -10.64 -15.90
CA GLY A 3 19.13 -11.25 -17.20
C GLY A 3 18.11 -12.39 -17.16
N MET A 4 17.59 -12.77 -15.99
CA MET A 4 16.54 -13.78 -15.90
C MET A 4 15.18 -13.24 -16.35
N PRO A 5 14.35 -14.09 -17.00
CA PRO A 5 12.95 -13.77 -17.24
C PRO A 5 12.23 -13.46 -15.93
N TRP A 6 11.41 -12.39 -15.94
CA TRP A 6 10.48 -12.11 -14.86
C TRP A 6 9.18 -12.85 -15.12
N GLU A 7 8.79 -13.70 -14.18
CA GLU A 7 7.60 -14.53 -14.30
C GLU A 7 6.40 -13.84 -13.65
N LEU A 8 5.27 -13.82 -14.38
CA LEU A 8 3.99 -13.31 -13.92
C LEU A 8 2.90 -14.31 -14.32
N VAL A 9 2.04 -14.69 -13.39
CA VAL A 9 0.83 -15.47 -13.71
C VAL A 9 -0.04 -14.61 -14.61
N ALA A 10 -0.48 -15.15 -15.74
CA ALA A 10 -1.33 -14.44 -16.69
C ALA A 10 -2.56 -13.86 -15.97
N PRO A 11 -2.69 -12.52 -15.92
CA PRO A 11 -3.77 -11.89 -15.16
C PRO A 11 -5.09 -12.00 -15.93
N LYS A 12 -6.17 -12.03 -15.17
CA LYS A 12 -7.51 -11.71 -15.67
C LYS A 12 -7.64 -10.21 -15.96
N VAL A 13 -8.66 -9.79 -16.68
CA VAL A 13 -8.89 -8.36 -16.97
C VAL A 13 -10.25 -7.91 -16.44
N VAL A 14 -10.26 -6.85 -15.63
CA VAL A 14 -11.49 -6.12 -15.25
C VAL A 14 -11.54 -4.84 -16.06
N GLY A 15 -12.52 -4.73 -16.95
CA GLY A 15 -12.81 -3.51 -17.66
C GLY A 15 -13.58 -2.53 -16.79
N VAL A 16 -13.11 -1.28 -16.68
CA VAL A 16 -13.85 -0.18 -16.04
C VAL A 16 -14.26 0.82 -17.11
N ARG A 17 -15.53 0.78 -17.51
CA ARG A 17 -16.11 1.69 -18.50
C ARG A 17 -16.43 3.02 -17.84
N LEU A 18 -15.79 4.08 -18.29
CA LEU A 18 -16.10 5.44 -17.90
C LEU A 18 -17.02 6.10 -18.94
N THR A 19 -18.11 6.69 -18.48
CA THR A 19 -19.05 7.48 -19.28
C THR A 19 -19.25 8.86 -18.67
N GLY A 20 -19.81 9.80 -19.43
CA GLY A 20 -20.02 11.17 -18.93
C GLY A 20 -18.71 11.94 -18.73
N GLN A 21 -18.76 12.98 -17.89
CA GLN A 21 -17.61 13.79 -17.52
C GLN A 21 -17.73 14.26 -16.06
N LEU A 22 -16.60 14.43 -15.37
CA LEU A 22 -16.57 14.93 -14.00
C LEU A 22 -17.15 16.35 -13.91
N GLN A 23 -17.88 16.64 -12.83
CA GLN A 23 -18.54 17.93 -12.60
C GLN A 23 -18.33 18.44 -11.17
N GLY A 24 -18.25 19.77 -11.02
CA GLY A 24 -18.22 20.43 -9.72
C GLY A 24 -17.03 19.97 -8.86
N TRP A 25 -17.34 19.48 -7.66
CA TRP A 25 -16.34 19.05 -6.67
C TRP A 25 -15.72 17.68 -6.96
N THR A 26 -16.30 16.91 -7.88
CA THR A 26 -15.86 15.55 -8.16
C THR A 26 -14.54 15.58 -8.92
N SER A 27 -13.58 14.78 -8.46
CA SER A 27 -12.24 14.68 -9.02
C SER A 27 -11.88 13.26 -9.43
N THR A 28 -10.75 13.10 -10.10
CA THR A 28 -10.26 11.79 -10.54
C THR A 28 -9.96 10.84 -9.39
N LYS A 29 -9.66 11.39 -8.21
CA LYS A 29 -9.48 10.59 -7.00
C LYS A 29 -10.77 9.88 -6.60
N ASP A 30 -11.93 10.45 -6.89
CA ASP A 30 -13.22 9.86 -6.54
C ASP A 30 -13.53 8.61 -7.38
N ILE A 31 -13.02 8.53 -8.61
CA ILE A 31 -13.17 7.35 -9.48
C ILE A 31 -12.54 6.13 -8.78
N ILE A 32 -11.31 6.26 -8.30
CA ILE A 32 -10.61 5.16 -7.64
C ILE A 32 -11.10 4.92 -6.21
N CYS A 33 -11.55 5.95 -5.49
CA CYS A 33 -12.21 5.78 -4.20
C CYS A 33 -13.53 4.98 -4.31
N LYS A 34 -14.37 5.29 -5.32
CA LYS A 34 -15.59 4.53 -5.63
C LYS A 34 -15.27 3.11 -6.07
N LEU A 35 -14.31 2.95 -6.98
CA LEU A 35 -13.90 1.63 -7.46
C LEU A 35 -13.35 0.76 -6.32
N ALA A 36 -12.62 1.34 -5.37
CA ALA A 36 -12.19 0.64 -4.16
C ALA A 36 -13.37 0.15 -3.33
N GLY A 37 -14.42 0.97 -3.16
CA GLY A 37 -15.66 0.53 -2.50
C GLY A 37 -16.39 -0.60 -3.24
N ILE A 38 -16.36 -0.61 -4.57
CA ILE A 38 -16.99 -1.66 -5.39
C ILE A 38 -16.20 -2.98 -5.29
N LEU A 39 -14.88 -2.93 -5.42
CA LEU A 39 -14.03 -4.11 -5.54
C LEU A 39 -13.50 -4.63 -4.21
N SER A 40 -13.54 -3.85 -3.13
CA SER A 40 -12.79 -4.07 -1.89
C SER A 40 -11.28 -4.15 -2.09
N VAL A 41 -10.51 -4.28 -1.01
CA VAL A 41 -9.04 -4.47 -1.04
C VAL A 41 -8.57 -5.75 -1.75
N SER A 42 -9.49 -6.64 -2.13
CA SER A 42 -9.17 -7.95 -2.71
C SER A 42 -9.69 -8.17 -4.14
N GLY A 43 -10.58 -7.31 -4.65
CA GLY A 43 -11.26 -7.55 -5.93
C GLY A 43 -10.37 -7.45 -7.17
N GLY A 44 -9.22 -6.78 -7.07
CA GLY A 44 -8.20 -6.69 -8.13
C GLY A 44 -7.19 -7.84 -8.11
N LYS A 45 -7.20 -8.73 -7.11
CA LYS A 45 -6.17 -9.76 -6.97
C LYS A 45 -6.09 -10.68 -8.19
N GLY A 46 -4.89 -10.75 -8.79
CA GLY A 46 -4.65 -11.56 -9.99
C GLY A 46 -5.28 -10.98 -11.26
N ARG A 47 -5.69 -9.71 -11.23
CA ARG A 47 -6.33 -9.02 -12.34
C ARG A 47 -5.56 -7.75 -12.73
N VAL A 48 -5.63 -7.38 -14.00
CA VAL A 48 -5.31 -6.03 -14.48
C VAL A 48 -6.62 -5.25 -14.55
N ILE A 49 -6.59 -4.00 -14.09
CA ILE A 49 -7.71 -3.08 -14.26
C ILE A 49 -7.47 -2.28 -15.53
N GLU A 50 -8.37 -2.38 -16.50
CA GLU A 50 -8.26 -1.67 -17.77
C GLU A 50 -9.41 -0.67 -17.88
N PHE A 51 -9.08 0.62 -17.93
CA PHE A 51 -10.06 1.68 -18.09
C PHE A 51 -10.35 1.93 -19.58
N PHE A 52 -11.62 2.10 -19.92
CA PHE A 52 -12.05 2.33 -21.30
C PHE A 52 -13.37 3.13 -21.35
N GLY A 53 -13.85 3.44 -22.56
CA GLY A 53 -15.08 4.20 -22.78
C GLY A 53 -14.85 5.71 -22.90
N PRO A 54 -15.87 6.47 -23.34
CA PRO A 54 -15.70 7.89 -23.72
C PRO A 54 -15.25 8.79 -22.57
N GLY A 55 -15.55 8.43 -21.31
CA GLY A 55 -15.13 9.19 -20.14
C GLY A 55 -13.61 9.18 -19.92
N THR A 56 -12.84 8.26 -20.53
CA THR A 56 -11.37 8.29 -20.40
C THR A 56 -10.75 9.46 -21.14
N GLU A 57 -11.37 9.94 -22.22
CA GLU A 57 -10.89 11.06 -23.03
C GLU A 57 -11.07 12.42 -22.33
N THR A 58 -11.85 12.48 -21.24
CA THR A 58 -12.06 13.70 -20.47
C THR A 58 -11.03 13.91 -19.36
N LEU A 59 -10.07 12.99 -19.19
CA LEU A 59 -9.13 12.99 -18.07
C LEU A 59 -7.74 13.46 -18.50
N GLY A 60 -7.07 14.22 -17.63
CA GLY A 60 -5.66 14.56 -17.77
C GLY A 60 -4.73 13.38 -17.49
N ALA A 61 -3.49 13.44 -17.99
CA ALA A 61 -2.54 12.32 -17.84
C ALA A 61 -2.17 12.02 -16.38
N THR A 62 -1.94 13.05 -15.57
CA THR A 62 -1.67 12.92 -14.13
C THR A 62 -2.88 12.43 -13.37
N ALA A 63 -4.07 12.81 -13.82
CA ALA A 63 -5.34 12.36 -13.29
C ALA A 63 -5.55 10.84 -13.49
N MET A 64 -5.23 10.31 -14.68
CA MET A 64 -5.18 8.87 -14.93
C MET A 64 -4.13 8.18 -14.04
N ALA A 65 -2.97 8.81 -13.82
CA ALA A 65 -1.93 8.26 -12.96
C ALA A 65 -2.38 8.15 -11.49
N THR A 66 -3.19 9.08 -10.97
CA THR A 66 -3.81 8.99 -9.63
C THR A 66 -4.66 7.73 -9.49
N ILE A 67 -5.49 7.43 -10.49
CA ILE A 67 -6.36 6.26 -10.52
C ILE A 67 -5.53 4.98 -10.56
N CYS A 68 -4.56 4.91 -11.49
CA CYS A 68 -3.64 3.78 -11.60
C CYS A 68 -2.83 3.57 -10.33
N ASN A 69 -2.40 4.63 -9.65
CA ASN A 69 -1.64 4.54 -8.40
C ASN A 69 -2.43 3.81 -7.31
N MET A 70 -3.65 4.28 -7.02
CA MET A 70 -4.44 3.75 -5.91
C MET A 70 -5.14 2.42 -6.26
N SER A 71 -5.11 1.98 -7.52
CA SER A 71 -5.47 0.61 -7.91
C SER A 71 -4.63 -0.47 -7.19
N ALA A 72 -3.46 -0.11 -6.67
CA ALA A 72 -2.67 -0.99 -5.82
C ALA A 72 -3.45 -1.44 -4.57
N GLU A 73 -4.37 -0.61 -4.09
CA GLU A 73 -5.06 -0.85 -2.81
C GLU A 73 -6.28 -1.75 -2.94
N ILE A 74 -6.73 -2.02 -4.17
CA ILE A 74 -7.66 -3.11 -4.48
C ILE A 74 -6.93 -4.42 -4.85
N GLY A 75 -5.59 -4.45 -4.72
CA GLY A 75 -4.77 -5.63 -4.97
C GLY A 75 -4.52 -5.93 -6.45
N SER A 76 -4.74 -4.96 -7.34
CA SER A 76 -4.53 -5.16 -8.78
C SER A 76 -3.07 -5.49 -9.12
N THR A 77 -2.89 -6.29 -10.16
CA THR A 77 -1.57 -6.62 -10.70
C THR A 77 -0.96 -5.40 -11.41
N SER A 78 -1.81 -4.69 -12.14
CA SER A 78 -1.52 -3.43 -12.80
C SER A 78 -2.85 -2.71 -13.08
N CYS A 79 -2.76 -1.44 -13.45
CA CYS A 79 -3.89 -0.64 -13.90
C CYS A 79 -3.44 0.23 -15.06
N ILE A 80 -4.24 0.26 -16.13
CA ILE A 80 -3.89 0.92 -17.38
C ILE A 80 -5.06 1.75 -17.94
N PHE A 81 -4.68 2.81 -18.65
CA PHE A 81 -5.53 3.59 -19.53
C PHE A 81 -4.98 3.50 -20.96
N PRO A 82 -5.83 3.60 -22.00
CA PRO A 82 -5.38 3.67 -23.38
C PRO A 82 -4.56 4.94 -23.61
N HIS A 83 -3.64 4.90 -24.58
CA HIS A 83 -2.90 6.09 -24.99
C HIS A 83 -3.86 7.15 -25.57
N SER A 84 -3.81 8.37 -25.04
CA SER A 84 -4.74 9.46 -25.37
C SER A 84 -4.02 10.77 -25.67
N GLU A 85 -4.76 11.78 -26.15
CA GLU A 85 -4.20 13.11 -26.41
C GLU A 85 -3.63 13.76 -25.14
N ALA A 86 -4.26 13.53 -23.98
CA ALA A 86 -3.76 14.02 -22.69
C ALA A 86 -2.37 13.46 -22.36
N ILE A 87 -2.16 12.16 -22.59
CA ILE A 87 -0.84 11.51 -22.42
C ILE A 87 0.18 12.12 -23.38
N ALA A 88 -0.20 12.35 -24.65
CA ALA A 88 0.67 13.00 -25.63
C ALA A 88 1.04 14.46 -25.24
N ARG A 89 0.09 15.25 -24.72
CA ARG A 89 0.33 16.60 -24.19
C ARG A 89 1.31 16.55 -23.01
N TYR A 90 1.08 15.66 -22.04
CA TYR A 90 1.96 15.51 -20.89
C TYR A 90 3.38 15.08 -21.27
N LEU A 91 3.53 14.11 -22.18
CA LEU A 91 4.83 13.71 -22.72
C LEU A 91 5.55 14.91 -23.35
N SER A 92 4.85 15.70 -24.15
CA SER A 92 5.42 16.87 -24.82
C SER A 92 5.86 17.95 -23.82
N ALA A 93 4.98 18.30 -22.86
CA ALA A 93 5.27 19.27 -21.79
C ALA A 93 6.45 18.86 -20.90
N THR A 94 6.76 17.56 -20.84
CA THR A 94 7.88 17.02 -20.06
C THR A 94 9.12 16.72 -20.92
N GLY A 95 9.22 17.32 -22.11
CA GLY A 95 10.41 17.22 -22.98
C GLY A 95 10.50 15.91 -23.78
N ARG A 96 9.39 15.18 -23.94
CA ARG A 96 9.32 13.86 -24.57
C ARG A 96 8.38 13.83 -25.78
N ALA A 97 8.30 14.93 -26.53
CA ALA A 97 7.47 15.03 -27.73
C ALA A 97 7.80 13.94 -28.78
N TYR A 98 9.06 13.49 -28.86
CA TYR A 98 9.46 12.38 -29.72
C TYR A 98 8.73 11.08 -29.36
N ALA A 99 8.54 10.80 -28.08
CA ALA A 99 7.84 9.61 -27.59
C ALA A 99 6.34 9.71 -27.89
N ALA A 100 5.75 10.90 -27.73
CA ALA A 100 4.36 11.15 -28.11
C ALA A 100 4.14 10.91 -29.61
N SER A 101 5.03 11.41 -30.47
CA SER A 101 4.98 11.19 -31.93
C SER A 101 5.06 9.71 -32.29
N ALA A 102 6.01 8.98 -31.69
CA ALA A 102 6.15 7.54 -31.90
C ALA A 102 4.90 6.77 -31.44
N ALA A 103 4.37 7.07 -30.25
CA ALA A 103 3.17 6.44 -29.71
C ALA A 103 1.95 6.71 -30.58
N ASN A 104 1.77 7.94 -31.06
CA ASN A 104 0.68 8.30 -31.97
C ASN A 104 0.74 7.51 -33.29
N GLY A 105 1.95 7.22 -33.80
CA GLY A 105 2.14 6.42 -35.00
C GLY A 105 1.69 4.96 -34.88
N VAL A 106 1.56 4.42 -33.66
CA VAL A 106 1.15 3.03 -33.40
C VAL A 106 -0.10 2.93 -32.52
N LYS A 107 -0.76 4.05 -32.20
CA LYS A 107 -1.86 4.14 -31.22
C LYS A 107 -2.90 3.05 -31.43
N ASN A 108 -3.49 3.01 -32.63
CA ASN A 108 -4.62 2.14 -32.96
C ASN A 108 -4.26 0.65 -33.11
N VAL A 109 -2.98 0.31 -33.20
CA VAL A 109 -2.52 -1.07 -33.44
C VAL A 109 -1.95 -1.70 -32.17
N LEU A 110 -1.35 -0.90 -31.28
CA LEU A 110 -0.59 -1.41 -30.13
C LEU A 110 -0.93 -0.77 -28.79
N LEU A 111 -1.56 0.40 -28.74
CA LEU A 111 -1.71 1.19 -27.50
C LEU A 111 -3.17 1.52 -27.15
N THR A 112 -4.11 0.91 -27.86
CA THR A 112 -5.54 0.93 -27.57
C THR A 112 -6.06 -0.50 -27.64
N ALA A 113 -7.06 -0.82 -26.83
CA ALA A 113 -7.73 -2.10 -26.92
C ALA A 113 -8.39 -2.28 -28.30
N ASP A 114 -8.45 -3.52 -28.77
CA ASP A 114 -9.13 -3.87 -30.01
C ASP A 114 -10.64 -3.57 -29.90
N GLU A 115 -11.27 -3.19 -31.02
CA GLU A 115 -12.72 -2.98 -31.04
C GLU A 115 -13.46 -4.28 -30.66
N GLY A 116 -14.40 -4.17 -29.70
CA GLY A 116 -15.13 -5.32 -29.15
C GLY A 116 -14.36 -6.13 -28.11
N SER A 117 -13.17 -5.69 -27.66
CA SER A 117 -12.43 -6.35 -26.58
C SER A 117 -13.21 -6.42 -25.26
N ASP A 118 -14.16 -5.51 -25.06
CA ASP A 118 -14.99 -5.42 -23.88
C ASP A 118 -15.94 -6.60 -23.69
N ASP A 119 -16.24 -7.35 -24.75
CA ASP A 119 -16.97 -8.62 -24.67
C ASP A 119 -16.13 -9.76 -24.03
N TYR A 120 -14.82 -9.57 -23.91
CA TYR A 120 -13.86 -10.59 -23.42
C TYR A 120 -13.26 -10.27 -22.06
N TYR A 121 -13.57 -9.12 -21.45
CA TYR A 121 -13.15 -8.84 -20.08
C TYR A 121 -13.81 -9.83 -19.11
N ASP A 122 -13.04 -10.33 -18.14
CA ASP A 122 -13.54 -11.26 -17.11
C ASP A 122 -14.64 -10.63 -16.23
N GLN A 123 -14.67 -9.30 -16.17
CA GLN A 123 -15.68 -8.49 -15.50
C GLN A 123 -15.71 -7.08 -16.09
N VAL A 124 -16.90 -6.50 -16.25
CA VAL A 124 -17.09 -5.09 -16.62
C VAL A 124 -17.75 -4.35 -15.45
N ILE A 125 -17.20 -3.18 -15.11
CA ILE A 125 -17.75 -2.24 -14.14
C ILE A 125 -18.00 -0.92 -14.86
N GLU A 126 -19.15 -0.31 -14.66
CA GLU A 126 -19.49 0.98 -15.26
C GLU A 126 -19.50 2.08 -14.20
N ILE A 127 -18.87 3.21 -14.52
CA ILE A 127 -18.88 4.42 -13.68
C ILE A 127 -19.26 5.60 -14.56
N ASP A 128 -20.46 6.14 -14.34
CA ASP A 128 -20.84 7.44 -14.88
C ASP A 128 -20.18 8.56 -14.08
N LEU A 129 -19.31 9.32 -14.74
CA LEU A 129 -18.58 10.46 -14.18
C LEU A 129 -19.50 11.65 -13.89
N THR A 130 -20.65 11.74 -14.57
CA THR A 130 -21.66 12.81 -14.35
C THR A 130 -22.40 12.61 -13.03
N GLU A 131 -22.65 11.36 -12.65
CA GLU A 131 -23.35 11.00 -11.41
C GLU A 131 -22.38 10.76 -10.24
N LEU A 132 -21.07 10.72 -10.50
CA LEU A 132 -20.07 10.54 -9.47
C LEU A 132 -20.02 11.78 -8.57
N GLU A 133 -20.21 11.57 -7.27
CA GLU A 133 -19.99 12.59 -6.25
C GLU A 133 -18.61 12.44 -5.58
N PRO A 134 -18.10 13.47 -4.88
CA PRO A 134 -16.86 13.36 -4.13
C PRO A 134 -16.89 12.25 -3.07
N HIS A 135 -15.75 11.60 -2.81
CA HIS A 135 -15.64 10.46 -1.91
C HIS A 135 -14.56 10.64 -0.84
N VAL A 136 -14.82 10.08 0.34
CA VAL A 136 -13.86 9.97 1.45
C VAL A 136 -13.81 8.51 1.90
N ASN A 137 -12.64 7.89 1.87
CA ASN A 137 -12.48 6.49 2.26
C ASN A 137 -11.73 6.38 3.61
N GLY A 138 -12.19 5.49 4.50
CA GLY A 138 -11.55 5.24 5.81
C GLY A 138 -12.52 4.91 6.94
N PRO A 139 -12.01 4.68 8.18
CA PRO A 139 -10.73 5.19 8.68
C PRO A 139 -9.51 4.24 8.69
N PHE A 140 -9.70 2.93 8.46
CA PHE A 140 -8.64 1.92 8.62
C PHE A 140 -8.40 1.05 7.38
N THR A 141 -9.14 1.31 6.31
CA THR A 141 -9.06 0.58 5.06
C THR A 141 -9.44 1.51 3.90
N PRO A 142 -8.77 1.41 2.74
CA PRO A 142 -8.98 2.32 1.62
C PRO A 142 -10.23 1.99 0.81
N ASP A 143 -10.92 0.89 1.09
CA ASP A 143 -12.17 0.47 0.43
C ASP A 143 -13.43 0.78 1.23
N LEU A 144 -13.32 1.29 2.46
CA LEU A 144 -14.48 1.77 3.22
C LEU A 144 -14.87 3.16 2.70
N ALA A 145 -15.60 3.16 1.58
CA ALA A 145 -15.91 4.35 0.80
C ALA A 145 -17.20 5.04 1.28
N HIS A 146 -17.10 6.36 1.52
CA HIS A 146 -18.23 7.21 1.86
C HIS A 146 -18.37 8.29 0.79
N PRO A 147 -19.46 8.30 0.02
CA PRO A 147 -19.80 9.47 -0.77
C PRO A 147 -20.02 10.68 0.15
N ILE A 148 -19.65 11.89 -0.30
CA ILE A 148 -19.63 13.08 0.56
C ILE A 148 -21.00 13.41 1.15
N SER A 149 -22.09 13.11 0.43
CA SER A 149 -23.46 13.25 0.90
C SER A 149 -23.78 12.36 2.12
N GLN A 150 -23.07 11.26 2.31
CA GLN A 150 -23.30 10.25 3.36
C GLN A 150 -22.29 10.34 4.51
N LEU A 151 -21.16 11.02 4.32
CA LEU A 151 -20.07 11.08 5.30
C LEU A 151 -20.52 11.57 6.68
N LYS A 152 -21.34 12.64 6.73
CA LYS A 152 -21.86 13.20 8.00
C LYS A 152 -22.67 12.18 8.81
N SER A 153 -23.46 11.35 8.14
CA SER A 153 -24.22 10.27 8.78
C SER A 153 -23.29 9.18 9.30
N ALA A 154 -22.30 8.76 8.50
CA ALA A 154 -21.30 7.78 8.90
C ALA A 154 -20.51 8.24 10.14
N VAL A 155 -20.04 9.49 10.15
CA VAL A 155 -19.36 10.08 11.30
C VAL A 155 -20.26 10.08 12.54
N SER A 156 -21.53 10.46 12.39
CA SER A 156 -22.49 10.54 13.51
C SER A 156 -22.88 9.16 14.08
N GLY A 157 -22.93 8.12 13.24
CA GLY A 157 -23.21 6.74 13.66
C GLY A 157 -21.97 5.97 14.15
N SER A 158 -20.79 6.57 14.05
CA SER A 158 -19.52 5.97 14.45
C SER A 158 -19.02 6.52 15.79
N ASN A 159 -17.88 6.00 16.26
CA ASN A 159 -17.14 6.57 17.37
C ASN A 159 -15.94 7.42 16.90
N TRP A 160 -15.84 7.78 15.62
CA TRP A 160 -14.66 8.47 15.06
C TRP A 160 -14.54 9.89 15.62
N PRO A 161 -13.31 10.36 15.97
CA PRO A 161 -13.10 11.74 16.37
C PRO A 161 -13.54 12.70 15.26
N LYS A 162 -14.45 13.64 15.57
CA LYS A 162 -14.99 14.58 14.59
C LYS A 162 -14.00 15.67 14.20
N GLU A 163 -13.21 16.12 15.16
CA GLU A 163 -12.21 17.16 14.97
C GLU A 163 -10.99 16.60 14.22
N LEU A 164 -10.56 17.35 13.20
CA LEU A 164 -9.39 16.98 12.41
C LEU A 164 -8.14 17.54 13.06
N SER A 165 -7.26 16.62 13.46
CA SER A 165 -5.97 16.96 14.06
C SER A 165 -4.94 17.39 13.01
N HIS A 166 -4.97 16.83 11.80
CA HIS A 166 -4.09 17.18 10.68
C HIS A 166 -4.75 16.94 9.32
N ALA A 167 -4.40 17.79 8.36
CA ALA A 167 -4.75 17.68 6.94
C ALA A 167 -3.45 17.58 6.11
N MET A 168 -3.41 16.67 5.13
CA MET A 168 -2.18 16.36 4.38
C MET A 168 -2.43 16.28 2.88
N VAL A 169 -1.88 17.21 2.10
CA VAL A 169 -1.93 17.19 0.63
C VAL A 169 -0.58 16.77 0.05
N GLY A 170 -0.60 15.92 -1.00
CA GLY A 170 0.60 15.56 -1.75
C GLY A 170 0.86 14.07 -1.84
N SER A 171 2.12 13.67 -1.61
CA SER A 171 2.67 12.32 -1.89
C SER A 171 2.64 11.97 -3.37
N CYS A 172 3.00 10.74 -3.75
CA CYS A 172 2.96 10.31 -5.14
C CYS A 172 1.55 10.21 -5.77
N THR A 173 0.48 10.23 -4.95
CA THR A 173 -0.90 10.00 -5.46
C THR A 173 -1.55 11.27 -6.00
N ASN A 174 -1.42 12.39 -5.29
CA ASN A 174 -2.07 13.68 -5.60
C ASN A 174 -1.14 14.85 -5.28
N SER A 175 -0.06 14.99 -6.05
CA SER A 175 0.90 16.11 -5.96
C SER A 175 1.32 16.63 -7.33
N SER A 176 0.48 16.44 -8.35
CA SER A 176 0.69 17.04 -9.65
C SER A 176 0.53 18.56 -9.58
N TYR A 177 0.91 19.27 -10.64
CA TYR A 177 0.69 20.71 -10.72
C TYR A 177 -0.80 21.04 -10.59
N GLU A 178 -1.67 20.28 -11.26
CA GLU A 178 -3.13 20.42 -11.20
C GLU A 178 -3.66 20.28 -9.76
N ASP A 179 -3.18 19.27 -9.02
CA ASP A 179 -3.58 19.03 -7.62
C ASP A 179 -3.24 20.23 -6.72
N LEU A 180 -2.02 20.78 -6.87
CA LEU A 180 -1.54 21.91 -6.08
C LEU A 180 -2.26 23.21 -6.44
N ASP A 181 -2.55 23.42 -7.72
CA ASP A 181 -3.29 24.60 -8.18
C ASP A 181 -4.74 24.60 -7.67
N LYS A 182 -5.41 23.45 -7.65
CA LYS A 182 -6.75 23.32 -7.04
C LYS A 182 -6.75 23.70 -5.57
N ALA A 183 -5.76 23.24 -4.81
CA ALA A 183 -5.60 23.62 -3.40
C ALA A 183 -5.38 25.13 -3.25
N ARG A 184 -4.55 25.75 -4.11
CA ARG A 184 -4.34 27.20 -4.15
C ARG A 184 -5.62 27.98 -4.42
N GLN A 185 -6.44 27.54 -5.38
CA GLN A 185 -7.70 28.22 -5.71
C GLN A 185 -8.62 28.30 -4.49
N LEU A 186 -8.72 27.24 -3.70
CA LEU A 186 -9.51 27.25 -2.46
C LEU A 186 -8.91 28.18 -1.40
N VAL A 187 -7.58 28.23 -1.25
CA VAL A 187 -6.93 29.22 -0.37
C VAL A 187 -7.24 30.66 -0.80
N ARG A 188 -7.23 30.95 -2.10
CA ARG A 188 -7.61 32.28 -2.62
C ARG A 188 -9.06 32.63 -2.31
N GLN A 189 -9.98 31.68 -2.49
CA GLN A 189 -11.40 31.88 -2.14
C GLN A 189 -11.58 32.16 -0.65
N ALA A 190 -10.94 31.36 0.22
CA ALA A 190 -10.96 31.54 1.68
C ALA A 190 -10.41 32.92 2.07
N ARG A 191 -9.25 33.31 1.51
CA ARG A 191 -8.63 34.62 1.75
C ARG A 191 -9.56 35.77 1.33
N ALA A 192 -10.20 35.68 0.16
CA ALA A 192 -11.16 36.69 -0.30
C ALA A 192 -12.37 36.82 0.63
N ALA A 193 -12.75 35.73 1.28
CA ALA A 193 -13.82 35.70 2.27
C ALA A 193 -13.36 36.12 3.69
N GLY A 194 -12.08 36.43 3.90
CA GLY A 194 -11.53 36.81 5.21
C GLY A 194 -11.05 35.65 6.09
N LEU A 195 -11.07 34.42 5.58
CA LEU A 195 -10.49 33.23 6.23
C LEU A 195 -9.01 33.13 5.87
N THR A 196 -8.15 33.79 6.65
CA THR A 196 -6.74 33.97 6.31
C THR A 196 -5.85 32.76 6.58
N SER A 197 -6.27 31.81 7.42
CA SER A 197 -5.47 30.64 7.78
C SER A 197 -6.30 29.36 7.92
N PHE A 198 -5.67 28.21 7.74
CA PHE A 198 -6.28 26.91 8.03
C PHE A 198 -6.63 26.79 9.52
N LYS A 199 -7.74 26.09 9.80
CA LYS A 199 -8.14 25.75 11.18
C LYS A 199 -7.43 24.49 11.67
N THR A 200 -7.23 23.53 10.78
CA THR A 200 -6.45 22.31 11.03
C THR A 200 -5.03 22.46 10.48
N PRO A 201 -3.98 22.06 11.22
CA PRO A 201 -2.61 22.01 10.70
C PRO A 201 -2.52 21.32 9.35
N PHE A 202 -1.87 21.97 8.38
CA PHE A 202 -1.86 21.55 6.99
C PHE A 202 -0.44 21.25 6.51
N LEU A 203 -0.18 20.01 6.09
CA LEU A 203 1.10 19.59 5.53
C LEU A 203 0.98 19.43 4.02
N LEU A 204 1.95 19.97 3.27
CA LEU A 204 2.00 19.89 1.81
C LEU A 204 3.27 19.17 1.35
N THR A 205 3.15 18.15 0.50
CA THR A 205 4.30 17.40 -0.01
C THR A 205 4.34 17.38 -1.55
N PRO A 206 5.27 18.10 -2.20
CA PRO A 206 5.45 17.99 -3.65
C PRO A 206 5.99 16.61 -4.05
N GLY A 207 5.54 16.08 -5.18
CA GLY A 207 5.93 14.74 -5.63
C GLY A 207 7.34 14.64 -6.23
N SER A 208 7.93 15.77 -6.63
CA SER A 208 9.27 15.83 -7.23
C SER A 208 9.88 17.23 -7.10
N GLU A 209 11.19 17.33 -7.33
CA GLU A 209 11.89 18.61 -7.41
C GLU A 209 11.35 19.51 -8.54
N LYS A 210 11.03 18.93 -9.70
CA LYS A 210 10.41 19.65 -10.82
C LYS A 210 9.07 20.28 -10.43
N ILE A 211 8.19 19.52 -9.77
CA ILE A 211 6.92 20.06 -9.28
C ILE A 211 7.16 21.12 -8.21
N ARG A 212 8.06 20.87 -7.26
CA ARG A 212 8.41 21.84 -6.20
C ARG A 212 8.85 23.18 -6.81
N ALA A 213 9.82 23.15 -7.72
CA ALA A 213 10.34 24.35 -8.38
C ALA A 213 9.26 25.07 -9.21
N THR A 214 8.43 24.32 -9.95
CA THR A 214 7.38 24.91 -10.80
C THR A 214 6.29 25.56 -9.94
N ALA A 215 5.85 24.89 -8.87
CA ALA A 215 4.83 25.43 -7.96
C ALA A 215 5.34 26.65 -7.18
N GLU A 216 6.62 26.68 -6.83
CA GLU A 216 7.26 27.84 -6.23
C GLU A 216 7.33 29.02 -7.19
N ALA A 217 7.78 28.81 -8.44
CA ALA A 217 7.86 29.85 -9.46
C ALA A 217 6.49 30.46 -9.79
N ASP A 218 5.43 29.64 -9.77
CA ASP A 218 4.06 30.09 -10.01
C ASP A 218 3.36 30.69 -8.75
N GLY A 219 4.08 30.84 -7.63
CA GLY A 219 3.56 31.43 -6.39
C GLY A 219 2.59 30.55 -5.60
N ILE A 220 2.48 29.26 -5.95
CA ILE A 220 1.54 28.33 -5.30
C ILE A 220 1.93 28.09 -3.83
N PHE A 221 3.21 27.89 -3.57
CA PHE A 221 3.68 27.64 -2.21
C PHE A 221 3.57 28.86 -1.31
N GLU A 222 3.91 30.04 -1.81
CA GLU A 222 3.77 31.29 -1.05
C GLU A 222 2.33 31.44 -0.53
N GLU A 223 1.33 31.28 -1.40
CA GLU A 223 -0.07 31.43 -1.01
C GLU A 223 -0.56 30.35 -0.03
N LEU A 224 -0.13 29.10 -0.21
CA LEU A 224 -0.45 28.01 0.72
C LEU A 224 0.23 28.24 2.09
N GLN A 225 1.48 28.71 2.09
CA GLN A 225 2.25 29.00 3.31
C GLN A 225 1.68 30.19 4.07
N ASP A 226 1.25 31.25 3.38
CA ASP A 226 0.52 32.37 3.97
C ASP A 226 -0.74 31.91 4.72
N ALA A 227 -1.41 30.86 4.21
CA ALA A 227 -2.56 30.25 4.88
C ALA A 227 -2.17 29.31 6.05
N GLY A 228 -0.88 29.11 6.30
CA GLY A 228 -0.35 28.28 7.38
C GLY A 228 0.05 26.85 6.96
N ALA A 229 0.17 26.57 5.66
CA ALA A 229 0.70 25.27 5.21
C ALA A 229 2.19 25.12 5.53
N VAL A 230 2.58 23.93 5.95
CA VAL A 230 3.99 23.53 6.05
C VAL A 230 4.36 22.72 4.82
N VAL A 231 5.20 23.29 3.96
CA VAL A 231 5.75 22.59 2.79
C VAL A 231 6.88 21.66 3.24
N LEU A 232 6.67 20.36 3.05
CA LEU A 232 7.63 19.30 3.34
C LEU A 232 8.58 19.08 2.16
N SER A 233 9.65 18.31 2.39
CA SER A 233 10.56 17.88 1.34
C SER A 233 9.85 17.02 0.29
N SER A 234 10.36 17.02 -0.95
CA SER A 234 9.88 16.17 -2.05
C SER A 234 10.21 14.68 -1.80
N SER A 235 9.50 14.07 -0.85
CA SER A 235 9.71 12.71 -0.37
C SER A 235 8.37 12.08 0.02
N CYS A 236 8.38 10.82 0.47
CA CYS A 236 7.15 10.17 0.92
C CYS A 236 6.60 10.74 2.25
N GLY A 237 7.48 11.22 3.14
CA GLY A 237 7.10 11.83 4.42
C GLY A 237 6.02 11.07 5.22
N PRO A 238 4.96 11.75 5.70
CA PRO A 238 3.86 11.13 6.45
C PRO A 238 3.11 9.99 5.71
N CYS A 239 3.20 9.88 4.38
CA CYS A 239 2.53 8.79 3.64
C CYS A 239 3.04 7.39 4.04
N VAL A 240 4.29 7.30 4.53
CA VAL A 240 4.96 6.04 4.90
C VAL A 240 5.32 5.95 6.38
N GLY A 241 4.82 6.87 7.21
CA GLY A 241 5.16 6.90 8.64
C GLY A 241 6.42 7.69 8.96
N SER A 242 7.03 8.38 7.99
CA SER A 242 8.20 9.23 8.21
C SER A 242 7.76 10.62 8.67
N TRP A 243 7.18 10.67 9.87
CA TRP A 243 6.66 11.88 10.48
C TRP A 243 6.94 11.86 11.99
N ASP A 244 7.72 12.83 12.47
CA ASP A 244 7.92 13.03 13.91
C ASP A 244 6.75 13.83 14.50
N ARG A 245 5.62 13.14 14.68
CA ARG A 245 4.38 13.73 15.14
C ARG A 245 4.43 14.03 16.65
N LYS A 246 4.11 15.27 17.05
CA LYS A 246 4.21 15.74 18.45
C LYS A 246 2.92 16.29 19.06
N ASP A 247 1.89 16.51 18.25
CA ASP A 247 0.61 17.11 18.66
C ASP A 247 -0.31 16.13 19.40
N VAL A 248 -0.04 14.83 19.31
CA VAL A 248 -0.81 13.76 19.97
C VAL A 248 0.13 12.80 20.69
N ASP A 249 -0.34 12.16 21.76
CA ASP A 249 0.40 11.10 22.44
C ASP A 249 0.35 9.78 21.65
N VAL A 250 1.28 9.65 20.70
CA VAL A 250 1.47 8.44 19.88
C VAL A 250 1.74 7.20 20.76
N ARG A 251 2.48 7.36 21.87
CA ARG A 251 2.81 6.24 22.76
C ARG A 251 1.61 5.83 23.62
N GLY A 252 0.86 6.82 24.11
CA GLY A 252 -0.41 6.65 24.81
C GLY A 252 -1.57 6.25 23.91
N LYS A 253 -1.36 6.20 22.59
CA LYS A 253 -2.36 5.83 21.58
C LYS A 253 -3.59 6.75 21.63
N GLU A 254 -3.32 8.05 21.67
CA GLU A 254 -4.38 9.07 21.68
C GLU A 254 -5.29 8.93 20.46
N ARG A 255 -6.61 9.04 20.66
CA ARG A 255 -7.59 8.93 19.57
C ARG A 255 -7.74 10.27 18.88
N ASN A 256 -7.43 10.31 17.59
CA ASN A 256 -7.57 11.51 16.75
C ASN A 256 -7.99 11.11 15.32
N SER A 257 -8.44 12.08 14.53
CA SER A 257 -8.70 11.91 13.10
C SER A 257 -7.75 12.75 12.25
N VAL A 258 -7.29 12.19 11.13
CA VAL A 258 -6.50 12.88 10.11
C VAL A 258 -7.12 12.66 8.74
N ILE A 259 -6.93 13.61 7.83
CA ILE A 259 -7.39 13.48 6.46
C ILE A 259 -6.25 13.77 5.48
N SER A 260 -6.16 13.00 4.41
CA SER A 260 -5.07 13.12 3.44
C SER A 260 -5.50 12.88 2.01
N SER A 261 -4.67 13.33 1.06
CA SER A 261 -4.80 12.99 -0.36
C SER A 261 -3.92 11.82 -0.78
N PHE A 262 -3.47 11.02 0.18
CA PHE A 262 -2.67 9.82 -0.05
C PHE A 262 -3.56 8.66 -0.55
N ASN A 263 -3.02 7.45 -0.61
CA ASN A 263 -3.71 6.23 -1.05
C ASN A 263 -4.01 5.25 0.08
N ARG A 264 -3.22 5.25 1.16
CA ARG A 264 -3.33 4.28 2.27
C ARG A 264 -3.65 4.93 3.60
N ASN A 265 -4.54 4.30 4.34
CA ASN A 265 -5.01 4.69 5.67
C ASN A 265 -5.05 3.50 6.66
N PHE A 266 -4.17 2.52 6.49
CA PHE A 266 -4.08 1.40 7.44
C PHE A 266 -3.71 1.89 8.85
N VAL A 267 -4.04 1.08 9.85
CA VAL A 267 -3.74 1.32 11.27
C VAL A 267 -2.28 1.76 11.46
N GLY A 268 -2.07 2.92 12.09
CA GLY A 268 -0.74 3.46 12.40
C GLY A 268 0.12 3.85 11.19
N ARG A 269 -0.42 3.90 9.97
CA ARG A 269 0.38 4.09 8.75
C ARG A 269 1.16 5.40 8.71
N HIS A 270 0.57 6.50 9.21
CA HIS A 270 1.14 7.85 9.03
C HIS A 270 2.07 8.30 10.16
N ASP A 271 1.80 7.84 11.37
CA ASP A 271 2.41 8.35 12.61
C ASP A 271 2.76 7.24 13.60
N SER A 272 2.58 5.96 13.22
CA SER A 272 2.72 4.79 14.10
C SER A 272 1.74 4.75 15.29
N ASN A 273 0.72 5.61 15.32
CA ASN A 273 -0.34 5.57 16.33
C ASN A 273 -1.49 4.67 15.85
N PRO A 274 -1.74 3.50 16.47
CA PRO A 274 -2.83 2.62 16.07
C PRO A 274 -4.24 3.21 16.33
N ALA A 275 -4.36 4.28 17.11
CA ALA A 275 -5.63 4.95 17.40
C ALA A 275 -5.97 6.12 16.45
N THR A 276 -5.06 6.50 15.55
CA THR A 276 -5.29 7.51 14.52
C THR A 276 -6.27 6.99 13.47
N HIS A 277 -7.42 7.65 13.32
CA HIS A 277 -8.41 7.39 12.29
C HIS A 277 -8.03 8.17 11.03
N SER A 278 -7.63 7.48 9.95
CA SER A 278 -7.11 8.13 8.74
C SER A 278 -8.09 8.05 7.59
N PHE A 279 -8.40 9.20 6.99
CA PHE A 279 -9.29 9.31 5.85
C PHE A 279 -8.51 9.75 4.61
N VAL A 280 -8.80 9.14 3.45
CA VAL A 280 -8.19 9.49 2.17
C VAL A 280 -9.23 10.04 1.21
N THR A 281 -8.89 11.13 0.53
CA THR A 281 -9.77 11.82 -0.43
C THR A 281 -8.94 12.64 -1.44
N SER A 282 -9.57 13.55 -2.18
CA SER A 282 -8.94 14.45 -3.16
C SER A 282 -8.25 15.64 -2.46
N PRO A 283 -7.20 16.25 -3.05
CA PRO A 283 -6.50 17.37 -2.44
C PRO A 283 -7.40 18.58 -2.19
N GLU A 284 -8.35 18.87 -3.09
CA GLU A 284 -9.34 19.94 -2.93
C GLU A 284 -10.28 19.70 -1.73
N LEU A 285 -10.72 18.46 -1.51
CA LEU A 285 -11.50 18.13 -0.32
C LEU A 285 -10.66 18.27 0.94
N VAL A 286 -9.42 17.76 0.96
CA VAL A 286 -8.51 17.92 2.12
C VAL A 286 -8.34 19.40 2.49
N THR A 287 -8.16 20.28 1.51
CA THR A 287 -8.05 21.73 1.73
C THR A 287 -9.35 22.31 2.30
N ALA A 288 -10.52 21.95 1.76
CA ALA A 288 -11.80 22.39 2.31
C ALA A 288 -12.03 21.91 3.75
N PHE A 289 -11.71 20.65 4.05
CA PHE A 289 -11.74 20.08 5.39
C PHE A 289 -10.78 20.78 6.36
N ALA A 290 -9.62 21.23 5.89
CA ALA A 290 -8.65 21.95 6.72
C ALA A 290 -9.15 23.32 7.19
N TYR A 291 -9.95 24.01 6.37
CA TYR A 291 -10.63 25.24 6.78
C TYR A 291 -11.82 24.98 7.70
N ALA A 292 -12.59 23.92 7.45
CA ALA A 292 -13.73 23.56 8.32
C ALA A 292 -13.31 23.01 9.69
N GLY A 293 -12.21 22.25 9.73
CA GLY A 293 -11.63 21.61 10.91
C GLY A 293 -12.39 20.39 11.45
N ARG A 294 -13.34 19.85 10.70
CA ARG A 294 -14.22 18.75 11.13
C ARG A 294 -14.56 17.79 9.99
N LEU A 295 -14.61 16.50 10.31
CA LEU A 295 -14.80 15.40 9.36
C LEU A 295 -16.22 15.31 8.77
N ASP A 296 -17.23 15.82 9.47
CA ASP A 296 -18.64 15.80 9.05
C ASP A 296 -19.06 17.05 8.24
N PHE A 297 -18.09 17.79 7.71
CA PHE A 297 -18.30 18.92 6.79
C PHE A 297 -18.53 18.44 5.35
N ASN A 298 -19.50 19.05 4.66
CA ASN A 298 -19.71 18.83 3.24
C ASN A 298 -19.53 20.15 2.46
N PRO A 299 -18.44 20.33 1.68
CA PRO A 299 -18.18 21.59 0.96
C PRO A 299 -19.23 21.93 -0.11
N ILE A 300 -20.05 20.97 -0.54
CA ILE A 300 -21.11 21.19 -1.52
C ILE A 300 -22.29 21.93 -0.89
N THR A 301 -22.63 21.61 0.36
CA THR A 301 -23.86 22.09 1.01
C THR A 301 -23.61 23.06 2.16
N ASP A 302 -22.51 22.87 2.89
CA ASP A 302 -22.29 23.51 4.17
C ASP A 302 -21.52 24.82 4.01
N ASN A 303 -21.71 25.73 4.97
CA ASN A 303 -21.00 26.99 5.06
C ASN A 303 -19.96 26.94 6.18
N ILE A 304 -18.89 27.72 6.03
CA ILE A 304 -17.90 27.95 7.09
C ILE A 304 -18.26 29.25 7.82
N PRO A 305 -18.44 29.20 9.16
CA PRO A 305 -18.71 30.39 9.95
C PRO A 305 -17.55 31.38 9.87
N GLN A 306 -17.87 32.67 9.82
CA GLN A 306 -16.88 33.75 9.84
C GLN A 306 -16.99 34.52 11.16
N GLU A 307 -15.88 34.70 11.86
CA GLU A 307 -15.88 35.56 13.05
C GLU A 307 -16.07 37.02 12.63
N GLY A 308 -17.16 37.64 13.08
CA GLY A 308 -17.44 39.06 12.87
C GLY A 308 -18.09 39.43 11.54
N ASN A 309 -18.41 38.46 10.66
CA ASN A 309 -19.11 38.71 9.40
C ASN A 309 -20.46 37.96 9.35
N GLN A 310 -21.49 38.58 8.77
CA GLN A 310 -22.85 38.02 8.79
C GLN A 310 -23.15 37.06 7.62
N GLU A 311 -22.36 37.12 6.54
CA GLU A 311 -22.60 36.29 5.36
C GLU A 311 -21.92 34.91 5.48
N PRO A 312 -22.65 33.82 5.27
CA PRO A 312 -22.07 32.48 5.29
C PRO A 312 -21.18 32.26 4.06
N PHE A 313 -19.92 31.86 4.28
CA PHE A 313 -19.00 31.52 3.19
C PHE A 313 -19.10 30.05 2.80
N ARG A 314 -19.19 29.79 1.51
CA ARG A 314 -19.08 28.45 0.92
C ARG A 314 -18.07 28.49 -0.21
N PHE A 315 -17.27 27.45 -0.30
CA PHE A 315 -16.32 27.29 -1.40
C PHE A 315 -17.05 26.99 -2.72
N ASP A 316 -16.55 27.57 -3.80
CA ASP A 316 -16.88 27.15 -5.15
C ASP A 316 -15.90 26.04 -5.58
N PRO A 317 -16.35 25.06 -6.38
CA PRO A 317 -15.48 23.97 -6.85
C PRO A 317 -14.29 24.54 -7.65
N PRO A 318 -13.05 24.07 -7.39
CA PRO A 318 -11.88 24.55 -8.11
C PRO A 318 -11.85 23.98 -9.54
N VAL A 319 -11.25 24.73 -10.46
CA VAL A 319 -11.12 24.33 -11.87
C VAL A 319 -9.72 23.76 -12.13
N GLY A 320 -9.65 22.59 -12.76
CA GLY A 320 -8.37 21.93 -13.04
C GLY A 320 -7.57 22.64 -14.14
N ARG A 321 -6.35 23.09 -13.80
CA ARG A 321 -5.31 23.43 -14.77
C ARG A 321 -4.33 22.26 -14.88
N GLU A 322 -4.52 21.41 -15.90
CA GLU A 322 -3.78 20.15 -16.07
C GLU A 322 -2.25 20.35 -16.01
N LEU A 323 -1.74 21.40 -16.67
CA LEU A 323 -0.32 21.65 -16.85
C LEU A 323 0.05 23.13 -16.60
N PRO A 324 1.28 23.41 -16.13
CA PRO A 324 1.83 24.75 -16.16
C PRO A 324 2.03 25.22 -17.60
N LEU A 325 2.37 26.50 -17.80
CA LEU A 325 2.82 26.97 -19.12
C LEU A 325 4.14 26.29 -19.49
N ASP A 326 5.09 26.29 -18.55
CA ASP A 326 6.38 25.64 -18.66
C ASP A 326 6.72 24.98 -17.31
N PHE A 327 7.44 23.85 -17.36
CA PHE A 327 7.98 23.23 -16.14
C PHE A 327 9.35 23.81 -15.80
N GLU A 328 9.53 24.15 -14.54
CA GLU A 328 10.85 24.48 -14.00
C GLU A 328 11.70 23.21 -13.84
N THR A 329 13.01 23.32 -14.09
CA THR A 329 13.91 22.18 -13.94
C THR A 329 14.20 21.87 -12.46
N GLY A 330 14.32 22.92 -11.63
CA GLY A 330 14.72 22.80 -10.23
C GLY A 330 16.19 22.39 -10.06
N ALA A 331 16.53 21.90 -8.86
CA ALA A 331 17.88 21.42 -8.56
C ALA A 331 18.26 20.15 -9.36
N GLN A 332 19.51 20.08 -9.81
CA GLN A 332 20.07 18.87 -10.43
C GLN A 332 20.22 17.77 -9.38
N THR A 333 19.33 16.78 -9.45
CA THR A 333 19.21 15.68 -8.47
C THR A 333 19.64 14.32 -9.02
N PHE A 334 19.90 14.23 -10.33
CA PHE A 334 20.31 13.00 -10.98
C PHE A 334 21.83 12.89 -11.05
N GLN A 335 22.35 11.73 -10.65
CA GLN A 335 23.75 11.35 -10.83
C GLN A 335 23.80 10.23 -11.87
N GLU A 336 24.46 10.50 -13.00
CA GLU A 336 24.69 9.49 -14.03
C GLU A 336 25.60 8.37 -13.52
N PRO A 337 25.35 7.10 -13.89
CA PRO A 337 26.31 6.05 -13.63
C PRO A 337 27.60 6.33 -14.39
N VAL A 338 28.74 6.01 -13.78
CA VAL A 338 30.01 6.01 -14.50
C VAL A 338 29.94 5.03 -15.68
N ALA A 339 30.42 5.44 -16.85
CA ALA A 339 30.32 4.63 -18.07
C ALA A 339 31.11 3.32 -17.97
N ASP A 340 32.25 3.35 -17.28
CA ASP A 340 33.03 2.18 -16.90
C ASP A 340 33.19 2.16 -15.37
N GLY A 341 32.43 1.29 -14.71
CA GLY A 341 32.49 1.10 -13.27
C GLY A 341 33.45 -0.02 -12.82
N SER A 342 34.30 -0.55 -13.70
CA SER A 342 35.15 -1.71 -13.38
C SER A 342 36.17 -1.45 -12.27
N SER A 343 36.55 -0.19 -12.04
CA SER A 343 37.42 0.25 -10.94
C SER A 343 36.67 0.64 -9.67
N GLU A 344 35.34 0.74 -9.71
CA GLU A 344 34.55 1.14 -8.55
C GLU A 344 34.43 0.01 -7.54
N SER A 345 34.58 0.34 -6.25
CA SER A 345 34.41 -0.62 -5.16
C SER A 345 33.26 -0.20 -4.26
N VAL A 346 32.31 -1.11 -4.02
CA VAL A 346 31.26 -0.94 -3.01
C VAL A 346 31.66 -1.70 -1.76
N ILE A 347 32.05 -0.96 -0.72
CA ILE A 347 32.48 -1.52 0.57
C ILE A 347 31.36 -1.35 1.58
N VAL A 348 30.94 -2.45 2.21
CA VAL A 348 30.02 -2.43 3.35
C VAL A 348 30.84 -2.63 4.61
N ASP A 349 30.83 -1.65 5.51
CA ASP A 349 31.50 -1.75 6.80
C ASP A 349 30.87 -2.90 7.63
N PRO A 350 31.65 -3.92 8.04
CA PRO A 350 31.14 -5.02 8.87
C PRO A 350 30.56 -4.58 10.23
N GLN A 351 30.90 -3.38 10.71
CA GLN A 351 30.35 -2.79 11.93
C GLN A 351 29.18 -1.83 11.68
N SER A 352 28.75 -1.67 10.42
CA SER A 352 27.61 -0.80 10.10
C SER A 352 26.34 -1.30 10.78
N ASP A 353 25.62 -0.41 11.45
CA ASP A 353 24.28 -0.68 11.95
C ASP A 353 23.19 -0.44 10.89
N ARG A 354 23.56 -0.02 9.67
CA ARG A 354 22.65 0.35 8.56
C ARG A 354 22.65 -0.62 7.40
N LEU A 355 23.82 -1.16 7.05
CA LEU A 355 24.04 -2.05 5.91
C LEU A 355 24.71 -3.34 6.38
N GLN A 356 24.18 -4.49 5.97
CA GLN A 356 24.71 -5.81 6.29
C GLN A 356 24.77 -6.63 4.99
N LEU A 357 25.91 -7.28 4.73
CA LEU A 357 25.97 -8.27 3.66
C LEU A 357 25.04 -9.45 3.99
N LEU A 358 24.23 -9.87 3.02
CA LEU A 358 23.34 -11.00 3.21
C LEU A 358 24.12 -12.32 3.23
N THR A 359 23.92 -13.11 4.29
CA THR A 359 24.38 -14.49 4.36
C THR A 359 23.41 -15.38 3.58
N PRO A 360 23.89 -16.26 2.68
CA PRO A 360 23.03 -17.21 1.98
C PRO A 360 22.20 -18.06 2.95
N PHE A 361 20.89 -18.12 2.75
CA PHE A 361 20.04 -19.01 3.54
C PHE A 361 20.39 -20.48 3.32
N PRO A 362 20.24 -21.34 4.33
CA PRO A 362 20.52 -22.77 4.16
C PRO A 362 19.53 -23.40 3.16
N PRO A 363 19.99 -24.35 2.32
CA PRO A 363 19.12 -25.15 1.47
C PRO A 363 18.04 -25.90 2.26
N TRP A 364 16.95 -26.29 1.58
CA TRP A 364 15.90 -27.13 2.17
C TRP A 364 16.52 -28.44 2.70
N GLN A 365 16.20 -28.79 3.94
CA GLN A 365 16.63 -30.06 4.54
C GLN A 365 15.41 -31.00 4.64
N PRO A 366 15.54 -32.29 4.29
CA PRO A 366 14.47 -33.26 4.51
C PRO A 366 13.98 -33.24 5.96
N GLY A 367 12.66 -33.32 6.16
CA GLY A 367 12.03 -33.25 7.48
C GLY A 367 12.06 -31.86 8.14
N CYS A 368 12.51 -30.78 7.49
CA CYS A 368 12.48 -29.44 8.10
C CYS A 368 11.07 -28.87 8.29
N ALA A 369 10.06 -29.48 7.66
CA ALA A 369 8.66 -29.18 7.88
C ALA A 369 7.97 -30.20 8.80
N ASP A 370 8.74 -31.06 9.46
CA ASP A 370 8.26 -31.91 10.53
C ASP A 370 8.20 -31.13 11.84
N ASP A 371 7.15 -31.39 12.60
CA ASP A 371 7.12 -31.11 14.03
C ASP A 371 7.28 -29.63 14.44
N MET A 372 6.85 -28.72 13.56
CA MET A 372 6.96 -27.27 13.72
C MET A 372 6.08 -26.75 14.85
N GLN A 373 6.59 -25.75 15.58
CA GLN A 373 5.80 -24.98 16.53
C GLN A 373 4.91 -23.95 15.81
N LEU A 374 3.73 -23.68 16.37
CA LEU A 374 2.91 -22.55 15.96
C LEU A 374 3.47 -21.27 16.60
N LEU A 375 4.07 -20.37 15.81
CA LEU A 375 4.58 -19.09 16.33
C LEU A 375 3.45 -18.14 16.68
N ILE A 376 2.47 -18.00 15.78
CA ILE A 376 1.30 -17.12 15.94
C ILE A 376 0.20 -17.55 14.98
N LYS A 377 -1.05 -17.49 15.45
CA LYS A 377 -2.25 -17.52 14.61
C LYS A 377 -2.76 -16.10 14.47
N VAL A 378 -2.60 -15.52 13.29
CA VAL A 378 -2.98 -14.14 13.01
C VAL A 378 -4.49 -14.06 12.79
N GLN A 379 -5.15 -13.15 13.51
CA GLN A 379 -6.59 -12.91 13.41
C GLN A 379 -6.87 -11.69 12.53
N GLY A 380 -7.74 -11.86 11.52
CA GLY A 380 -8.18 -10.77 10.66
C GLY A 380 -7.08 -10.22 9.75
N LYS A 381 -7.19 -8.94 9.41
CA LYS A 381 -6.34 -8.27 8.41
C LYS A 381 -4.88 -8.23 8.87
N CYS A 382 -3.97 -8.73 8.03
CA CYS A 382 -2.52 -8.68 8.27
C CYS A 382 -1.79 -8.20 7.01
N THR A 383 -1.52 -6.90 6.96
CA THR A 383 -0.76 -6.26 5.87
C THR A 383 0.75 -6.46 6.08
N THR A 384 1.56 -6.16 5.07
CA THR A 384 3.02 -6.08 5.21
C THR A 384 3.50 -5.03 6.22
N ASP A 385 2.69 -4.02 6.56
CA ASP A 385 2.97 -3.11 7.68
C ASP A 385 2.68 -3.75 9.05
N HIS A 386 1.87 -4.82 9.09
CA HIS A 386 1.72 -5.67 10.28
C HIS A 386 2.91 -6.61 10.46
N ILE A 387 3.42 -7.16 9.35
CA ILE A 387 4.52 -8.12 9.33
C ILE A 387 5.88 -7.44 9.53
N SER A 388 6.15 -6.33 8.88
CA SER A 388 7.45 -5.63 8.96
C SER A 388 7.17 -4.12 8.91
N PRO A 389 6.83 -3.48 10.05
CA PRO A 389 6.44 -2.07 10.08
C PRO A 389 7.46 -1.11 9.45
N ALA A 390 6.98 0.03 8.96
CA ALA A 390 7.79 1.09 8.35
C ALA A 390 8.29 2.12 9.39
N GLY A 391 8.18 3.42 9.12
CA GLY A 391 8.54 4.49 10.05
C GLY A 391 9.98 4.39 10.55
N PRO A 392 10.22 4.23 11.88
CA PRO A 392 11.56 4.19 12.45
C PRO A 392 12.42 3.03 11.93
N TRP A 393 11.80 1.96 11.39
CA TRP A 393 12.50 0.80 10.86
C TRP A 393 13.11 1.03 9.47
N TYR A 394 12.76 2.11 8.77
CA TYR A 394 13.37 2.44 7.47
C TYR A 394 14.89 2.56 7.55
N LYS A 395 15.42 2.98 8.70
CA LYS A 395 16.87 3.08 8.90
C LYS A 395 17.56 1.71 8.76
N TYR A 396 16.89 0.60 9.06
CA TYR A 396 17.46 -0.74 9.03
C TYR A 396 17.14 -1.55 7.76
N ARG A 397 16.59 -0.93 6.71
CA ARG A 397 16.24 -1.64 5.45
C ARG A 397 17.41 -2.37 4.79
N GLY A 398 18.64 -1.92 5.00
CA GLY A 398 19.84 -2.58 4.48
C GLY A 398 20.47 -3.57 5.46
N HIS A 399 19.91 -3.77 6.66
CA HIS A 399 20.47 -4.60 7.72
C HIS A 399 19.43 -5.61 8.21
N LEU A 400 19.48 -6.83 7.67
CA LEU A 400 18.43 -7.84 7.87
C LEU A 400 18.25 -8.23 9.33
N GLU A 401 19.33 -8.39 10.08
CA GLU A 401 19.25 -8.74 11.51
C GLU A 401 18.55 -7.67 12.36
N ASN A 402 18.87 -6.40 12.15
CA ASN A 402 18.30 -5.28 12.89
C ASN A 402 16.83 -5.08 12.55
N ILE A 403 16.46 -5.14 11.27
CA ILE A 403 15.05 -4.97 10.87
C ILE A 403 14.17 -6.14 11.33
N SER A 404 14.71 -7.36 11.43
CA SER A 404 13.98 -8.54 11.93
C SER A 404 13.44 -8.38 13.36
N ASN A 405 13.93 -7.41 14.13
CA ASN A 405 13.35 -7.06 15.44
C ASN A 405 11.96 -6.42 15.36
N ASN A 406 11.43 -6.16 14.15
CA ASN A 406 10.09 -5.63 13.95
C ASN A 406 9.07 -6.68 13.49
N MET A 407 9.51 -7.93 13.28
CA MET A 407 8.69 -8.97 12.67
C MET A 407 7.39 -9.18 13.45
N LEU A 408 6.26 -8.96 12.80
CA LEU A 408 4.89 -9.12 13.30
C LEU A 408 4.54 -8.28 14.54
N THR A 409 5.30 -7.20 14.83
CA THR A 409 5.13 -6.39 16.05
C THR A 409 3.82 -5.60 16.13
N THR A 410 3.02 -5.59 15.08
CA THR A 410 1.69 -4.95 15.07
C THR A 410 0.57 -5.89 14.66
N ALA A 411 0.84 -7.19 14.47
CA ALA A 411 -0.17 -8.19 14.13
C ALA A 411 -1.04 -8.60 15.33
N THR A 412 -2.31 -8.97 15.07
CA THR A 412 -3.23 -9.48 16.09
C THR A 412 -3.12 -10.99 16.22
N ASN A 413 -2.97 -11.49 17.45
CA ASN A 413 -2.92 -12.92 17.75
C ASN A 413 -4.29 -13.44 18.20
N ALA A 414 -4.83 -14.46 17.52
CA ALA A 414 -6.14 -15.04 17.78
C ALA A 414 -6.28 -15.68 19.18
N PHE A 415 -5.16 -16.00 19.84
CA PHE A 415 -5.15 -16.64 21.16
C PHE A 415 -4.95 -15.66 22.32
N LEU A 416 -4.69 -14.38 22.03
CA LEU A 416 -4.52 -13.33 23.03
C LEU A 416 -5.72 -12.39 23.03
N PRO A 417 -5.97 -11.66 24.13
CA PRO A 417 -7.02 -10.64 24.15
C PRO A 417 -6.83 -9.63 23.03
N SER A 418 -7.90 -9.34 22.29
CA SER A 418 -7.90 -8.30 21.25
C SER A 418 -7.83 -6.91 21.88
N SER A 419 -6.61 -6.46 22.20
CA SER A 419 -6.33 -5.13 22.74
C SER A 419 -5.10 -4.51 22.07
N PRO A 420 -5.00 -3.17 22.00
CA PRO A 420 -3.83 -2.51 21.46
C PRO A 420 -2.52 -2.89 22.17
N GLN A 421 -2.56 -3.31 23.44
CA GLN A 421 -1.39 -3.72 24.23
C GLN A 421 -0.86 -5.10 23.83
N MET A 422 -1.72 -5.97 23.29
CA MET A 422 -1.36 -7.33 22.89
C MET A 422 -0.96 -7.46 21.42
N LEU A 423 -1.01 -6.36 20.65
CA LEU A 423 -0.50 -6.34 19.28
C LEU A 423 0.97 -6.76 19.27
N GLY A 424 1.31 -7.64 18.32
CA GLY A 424 2.66 -8.17 18.14
C GLY A 424 3.19 -9.06 19.26
N HIS A 425 2.32 -9.57 20.12
CA HIS A 425 2.69 -10.54 21.14
C HIS A 425 2.27 -11.96 20.77
N THR A 426 3.04 -12.92 21.26
CA THR A 426 2.69 -14.33 21.19
C THR A 426 3.10 -15.08 22.44
N ARG A 427 2.46 -16.23 22.66
CA ARG A 427 2.82 -17.14 23.74
C ARG A 427 4.00 -18.00 23.30
N HIS A 428 5.08 -17.97 24.05
CA HIS A 428 6.25 -18.79 23.81
C HIS A 428 5.86 -20.28 23.93
N PRO A 429 6.09 -21.12 22.92
CA PRO A 429 5.57 -22.49 22.92
C PRO A 429 6.22 -23.38 23.99
N LEU A 430 7.46 -23.07 24.41
CA LEU A 430 8.18 -23.81 25.46
C LEU A 430 7.91 -23.33 26.89
N THR A 431 7.90 -22.01 27.13
CA THR A 431 7.79 -21.44 28.49
C THR A 431 6.36 -21.01 28.83
N SER A 432 5.48 -20.91 27.84
CA SER A 432 4.12 -20.37 27.94
C SER A 432 4.03 -18.89 28.35
N GLU A 433 5.15 -18.18 28.45
CA GLU A 433 5.22 -16.74 28.69
C GLU A 433 4.77 -15.96 27.45
N VAL A 434 4.15 -14.80 27.64
CA VAL A 434 3.73 -13.93 26.54
C VAL A 434 4.77 -12.84 26.35
N SER A 435 5.37 -12.79 25.16
CA SER A 435 6.41 -11.83 24.77
C SER A 435 6.19 -11.34 23.35
N VAL A 436 6.98 -10.37 22.89
CA VAL A 436 6.87 -9.88 21.51
C VAL A 436 7.34 -10.97 20.53
N VAL A 437 6.65 -11.07 19.39
CA VAL A 437 6.88 -12.12 18.38
C VAL A 437 8.35 -12.29 17.95
N PRO A 438 9.14 -11.24 17.65
CA PRO A 438 10.50 -11.43 17.16
C PRO A 438 11.46 -11.98 18.22
N GLU A 439 11.21 -11.72 19.51
CA GLU A 439 11.99 -12.29 20.61
C GLU A 439 11.74 -13.80 20.72
N VAL A 440 10.47 -14.21 20.69
CA VAL A 440 10.08 -15.63 20.70
C VAL A 440 10.66 -16.35 19.49
N ALA A 441 10.53 -15.78 18.28
CA ALA A 441 11.05 -16.39 17.07
C ALA A 441 12.58 -16.58 17.11
N ARG A 442 13.31 -15.61 17.66
CA ARG A 442 14.77 -15.67 17.83
C ARG A 442 15.19 -16.72 18.86
N ASP A 443 14.48 -16.84 19.97
CA ASP A 443 14.75 -17.89 20.96
C ASP A 443 14.54 -19.29 20.36
N LEU A 444 13.42 -19.49 19.66
CA LEU A 444 13.16 -20.75 18.94
C LEU A 444 14.27 -21.06 17.93
N GLN A 445 14.72 -20.06 17.18
CA GLN A 445 15.84 -20.21 16.25
C GLN A 445 17.13 -20.64 16.96
N HIS A 446 17.49 -20.03 18.09
CA HIS A 446 18.69 -20.39 18.86
C HIS A 446 18.62 -21.83 19.39
N HIS A 447 17.43 -22.31 19.73
CA HIS A 447 17.18 -23.69 20.14
C HIS A 447 17.04 -24.68 18.95
N GLY A 448 17.19 -24.21 17.70
CA GLY A 448 17.04 -25.04 16.51
C GLY A 448 15.60 -25.48 16.22
N ILE A 449 14.61 -24.82 16.84
CA ILE A 449 13.20 -25.16 16.72
C ILE A 449 12.60 -24.44 15.53
N ARG A 450 12.00 -25.23 14.64
CA ARG A 450 11.27 -24.73 13.46
C ARG A 450 9.86 -24.32 13.84
N TRP A 451 9.35 -23.33 13.13
CA TRP A 451 8.01 -22.80 13.37
C TRP A 451 7.31 -22.40 12.06
N CYS A 452 5.99 -22.28 12.17
CA CYS A 452 5.12 -21.77 11.12
C CYS A 452 4.18 -20.68 11.65
N ILE A 453 3.56 -19.95 10.74
CA ILE A 453 2.51 -18.96 11.01
C ILE A 453 1.20 -19.44 10.39
N ILE A 454 0.09 -19.28 11.11
CA ILE A 454 -1.25 -19.40 10.54
C ILE A 454 -1.82 -18.02 10.25
N GLY A 455 -2.11 -17.73 8.99
CA GLY A 455 -2.66 -16.46 8.51
C GLY A 455 -4.15 -16.53 8.18
N ASP A 456 -4.82 -15.39 8.26
CA ASP A 456 -6.21 -15.24 7.83
C ASP A 456 -6.29 -14.93 6.30
N HIS A 457 -7.37 -14.30 5.84
CA HIS A 457 -7.55 -13.86 4.48
C HIS A 457 -6.57 -12.75 4.07
N ASN A 458 -6.14 -12.78 2.80
CA ASN A 458 -5.30 -11.78 2.14
C ASN A 458 -4.00 -11.45 2.90
N TYR A 459 -3.38 -12.46 3.52
CA TYR A 459 -2.17 -12.30 4.32
C TYR A 459 -1.03 -11.66 3.51
N GLY A 460 -0.43 -10.61 4.07
CA GLY A 460 0.63 -9.82 3.43
C GLY A 460 0.14 -8.77 2.44
N GLU A 461 -1.08 -8.25 2.58
CA GLU A 461 -1.61 -7.14 1.78
C GLU A 461 -0.72 -5.89 1.84
N GLY A 462 -0.74 -5.05 0.79
CA GLY A 462 -0.18 -3.70 0.81
C GLY A 462 1.21 -3.57 0.18
N SER A 463 2.20 -3.09 0.94
CA SER A 463 3.54 -2.74 0.43
C SER A 463 4.28 -3.95 -0.14
N SER A 464 5.06 -3.74 -1.20
CA SER A 464 5.86 -4.79 -1.88
C SER A 464 7.12 -5.24 -1.11
N ARG A 465 7.33 -4.76 0.11
CA ARG A 465 8.57 -4.98 0.89
C ARG A 465 8.88 -6.47 1.03
N GLU A 466 10.06 -6.87 0.55
CA GLU A 466 10.52 -8.26 0.67
C GLU A 466 10.98 -8.62 2.08
N HIS A 467 11.24 -7.63 2.93
CA HIS A 467 11.57 -7.82 4.35
C HIS A 467 10.51 -8.64 5.09
N ALA A 468 9.23 -8.46 4.75
CA ALA A 468 8.13 -9.25 5.29
C ALA A 468 8.27 -10.77 5.00
N ALA A 469 9.11 -11.18 4.05
CA ALA A 469 9.48 -12.58 3.79
C ALA A 469 10.90 -12.93 4.25
N LEU A 470 11.85 -11.97 4.17
CA LEU A 470 13.22 -12.18 4.63
C LEU A 470 13.31 -12.35 6.15
N GLU A 471 12.57 -11.55 6.93
CA GLU A 471 12.59 -11.59 8.39
C GLU A 471 12.09 -12.92 8.97
N PRO A 472 10.91 -13.46 8.59
CA PRO A 472 10.49 -14.77 9.07
C PRO A 472 11.46 -15.87 8.63
N ARG A 473 12.02 -15.78 7.42
CA ARG A 473 13.05 -16.71 6.96
C ARG A 473 14.34 -16.63 7.78
N TYR A 474 14.76 -15.41 8.12
CA TYR A 474 15.94 -15.11 8.92
C TYR A 474 15.79 -15.64 10.34
N LEU A 475 14.61 -15.48 10.95
CA LEU A 475 14.28 -15.92 12.31
C LEU A 475 13.85 -17.40 12.41
N GLY A 476 14.18 -18.21 11.40
CA GLY A 476 14.04 -19.68 11.46
C GLY A 476 12.69 -20.26 11.01
N GLY A 477 11.77 -19.42 10.53
CA GLY A 477 10.47 -19.84 10.02
C GLY A 477 10.57 -20.67 8.74
N VAL A 478 9.65 -21.62 8.60
CA VAL A 478 9.63 -22.58 7.49
C VAL A 478 8.46 -22.33 6.56
N ALA A 479 7.26 -22.22 7.11
CA ALA A 479 6.01 -22.12 6.36
C ALA A 479 5.10 -21.01 6.88
N ILE A 480 4.29 -20.47 5.99
CA ILE A 480 3.14 -19.65 6.34
C ILE A 480 1.93 -20.32 5.69
N ILE A 481 0.90 -20.62 6.48
CA ILE A 481 -0.31 -21.30 6.02
C ILE A 481 -1.47 -20.35 6.25
N ALA A 482 -2.14 -19.89 5.20
CA ALA A 482 -3.16 -18.84 5.30
C ALA A 482 -4.46 -19.22 4.60
N ARG A 483 -5.57 -18.54 4.91
CA ARG A 483 -6.79 -18.69 4.09
C ARG A 483 -6.56 -18.17 2.67
N SER A 484 -5.79 -17.10 2.51
CA SER A 484 -5.28 -16.62 1.21
C SER A 484 -4.14 -15.62 1.38
N PHE A 485 -3.32 -15.41 0.33
CA PHE A 485 -2.20 -14.44 0.33
C PHE A 485 -2.41 -13.25 -0.61
N ALA A 486 -1.76 -12.14 -0.34
CA ALA A 486 -1.52 -11.12 -1.36
C ALA A 486 -0.40 -11.55 -2.34
N ARG A 487 -0.57 -11.25 -3.64
CA ARG A 487 0.26 -11.75 -4.75
C ARG A 487 1.78 -11.50 -4.56
N ILE A 488 2.14 -10.26 -4.24
CA ILE A 488 3.56 -9.87 -4.13
C ILE A 488 4.21 -10.56 -2.92
N HIS A 489 3.50 -10.60 -1.79
CA HIS A 489 4.01 -11.23 -0.58
C HIS A 489 4.22 -12.74 -0.78
N GLU A 490 3.25 -13.44 -1.39
CA GLU A 490 3.40 -14.86 -1.75
C GLU A 490 4.64 -15.09 -2.63
N THR A 491 4.86 -14.24 -3.64
CA THR A 491 6.05 -14.32 -4.50
C THR A 491 7.34 -14.10 -3.70
N ASN A 492 7.36 -13.14 -2.78
CA ASN A 492 8.51 -12.87 -1.92
C ASN A 492 8.81 -14.07 -1.00
N LEU A 493 7.81 -14.69 -0.39
CA LEU A 493 7.98 -15.90 0.43
C LEU A 493 8.65 -17.02 -0.36
N LYS A 494 8.16 -17.31 -1.57
CA LYS A 494 8.77 -18.31 -2.46
C LYS A 494 10.21 -17.96 -2.83
N LYS A 495 10.50 -16.68 -3.12
CA LYS A 495 11.86 -16.21 -3.44
C LYS A 495 12.82 -16.40 -2.28
N GLN A 496 12.37 -16.26 -1.03
CA GLN A 496 13.21 -16.47 0.16
C GLN A 496 13.24 -17.93 0.63
N GLY A 497 12.69 -18.87 -0.15
CA GLY A 497 12.70 -20.29 0.19
C GLY A 497 11.85 -20.64 1.41
N MET A 498 10.81 -19.84 1.70
CA MET A 498 9.73 -20.21 2.61
C MET A 498 8.62 -20.92 1.83
N LEU A 499 7.75 -21.65 2.54
CA LEU A 499 6.63 -22.39 1.98
C LEU A 499 5.27 -21.70 2.27
N PRO A 500 4.77 -20.81 1.39
CA PRO A 500 3.40 -20.29 1.48
C PRO A 500 2.39 -21.34 1.00
N LEU A 501 1.43 -21.67 1.86
CA LEU A 501 0.37 -22.66 1.60
C LEU A 501 -0.99 -22.07 1.94
N THR A 502 -2.03 -22.47 1.20
CA THR A 502 -3.41 -22.06 1.50
C THR A 502 -4.26 -23.24 1.91
N PHE A 503 -5.15 -23.06 2.88
CA PHE A 503 -6.13 -24.09 3.22
C PHE A 503 -6.99 -24.46 2.00
N ASP A 504 -7.25 -25.76 1.82
CA ASP A 504 -8.24 -26.22 0.83
C ASP A 504 -9.66 -25.94 1.33
N ASP A 505 -9.95 -26.33 2.57
CA ASP A 505 -11.11 -25.84 3.31
C ASP A 505 -10.69 -24.71 4.26
N VAL A 506 -11.10 -23.49 3.93
CA VAL A 506 -10.80 -22.31 4.74
C VAL A 506 -11.27 -22.45 6.19
N ALA A 507 -12.33 -23.22 6.47
CA ALA A 507 -12.83 -23.45 7.83
C ALA A 507 -11.81 -24.17 8.73
N ASP A 508 -10.83 -24.87 8.15
CA ASP A 508 -9.79 -25.55 8.92
C ASP A 508 -8.86 -24.58 9.68
N TYR A 509 -8.80 -23.31 9.27
CA TYR A 509 -8.17 -22.26 10.07
C TYR A 509 -8.77 -22.21 11.48
N ASP A 510 -10.09 -22.37 11.64
CA ASP A 510 -10.77 -22.22 12.94
C ASP A 510 -10.49 -23.40 13.87
N ARG A 511 -10.09 -24.55 13.34
CA ARG A 511 -9.75 -25.76 14.11
C ARG A 511 -8.40 -25.67 14.81
N ILE A 512 -7.50 -24.80 14.35
CA ILE A 512 -6.16 -24.62 14.93
C ILE A 512 -6.25 -23.93 16.30
N LYS A 513 -5.61 -24.52 17.31
CA LYS A 513 -5.60 -24.09 18.71
C LYS A 513 -4.19 -23.69 19.18
N ASP A 514 -4.15 -22.97 20.31
CA ASP A 514 -2.89 -22.54 20.92
C ASP A 514 -2.06 -23.76 21.34
N GLY A 515 -0.78 -23.75 20.95
CA GLY A 515 0.16 -24.83 21.23
C GLY A 515 0.08 -26.07 20.35
N ASP A 516 -0.73 -26.05 19.29
CA ASP A 516 -0.73 -27.10 18.26
C ASP A 516 0.65 -27.22 17.59
N ARG A 517 1.03 -28.46 17.25
CA ARG A 517 2.24 -28.76 16.46
C ARG A 517 1.86 -29.12 15.03
N ILE A 518 2.65 -28.65 14.08
CA ILE A 518 2.32 -28.73 12.65
C ILE A 518 3.38 -29.54 11.91
N GLN A 519 2.93 -30.54 11.15
CA GLN A 519 3.74 -31.28 10.20
C GLN A 519 3.17 -31.10 8.79
N LEU A 520 4.04 -30.90 7.81
CA LEU A 520 3.67 -30.86 6.39
C LEU A 520 4.21 -32.09 5.67
N ILE A 521 3.31 -32.90 5.14
CA ILE A 521 3.60 -34.17 4.45
C ILE A 521 3.45 -33.96 2.95
N GLY A 522 4.37 -34.50 2.15
CA GLY A 522 4.38 -34.33 0.69
C GLY A 522 5.18 -33.11 0.21
N VAL A 523 6.09 -32.59 1.05
CA VAL A 523 6.84 -31.35 0.77
C VAL A 523 8.33 -31.59 0.51
N ASP A 524 8.83 -32.79 0.73
CA ASP A 524 10.25 -33.10 0.55
C ASP A 524 10.61 -33.34 -0.93
N GLU A 525 11.90 -33.54 -1.20
CA GLU A 525 12.41 -33.66 -2.57
C GLU A 525 11.77 -34.86 -3.30
N GLY A 526 11.23 -34.61 -4.49
CA GLY A 526 10.49 -35.59 -5.27
C GLY A 526 9.00 -35.73 -4.89
N GLU A 527 8.52 -35.06 -3.83
CA GLU A 527 7.12 -35.14 -3.41
C GLU A 527 6.30 -33.91 -3.80
N LEU A 528 6.89 -32.71 -3.66
CA LEU A 528 6.23 -31.45 -4.01
C LEU A 528 6.23 -31.26 -5.53
N GLU A 529 5.04 -31.17 -6.12
CA GLU A 529 4.84 -31.03 -7.58
C GLU A 529 3.77 -29.98 -7.89
N PRO A 530 3.86 -29.25 -9.01
CA PRO A 530 2.83 -28.30 -9.41
C PRO A 530 1.44 -28.96 -9.48
N GLY A 531 0.45 -28.36 -8.81
CA GLY A 531 -0.94 -28.87 -8.77
C GLY A 531 -1.19 -30.01 -7.79
N ARG A 532 -0.16 -30.55 -7.11
CA ARG A 532 -0.32 -31.59 -6.08
C ARG A 532 -0.53 -30.96 -4.71
N GLN A 533 -1.57 -31.37 -4.00
CA GLN A 533 -1.85 -30.88 -2.65
C GLN A 533 -0.85 -31.43 -1.62
N VAL A 534 -0.57 -30.60 -0.61
CA VAL A 534 0.21 -30.94 0.58
C VAL A 534 -0.74 -31.35 1.69
N THR A 535 -0.34 -32.27 2.57
CA THR A 535 -1.14 -32.63 3.75
C THR A 535 -0.57 -31.94 4.97
N MET A 536 -1.40 -31.20 5.70
CA MET A 536 -1.03 -30.71 7.02
C MET A 536 -1.59 -31.65 8.07
N ARG A 537 -0.70 -32.22 8.90
CA ARG A 537 -1.07 -32.92 10.12
C ARG A 537 -0.89 -31.98 11.30
N VAL A 538 -1.94 -31.86 12.11
CA VAL A 538 -1.97 -31.05 13.32
C VAL A 538 -2.03 -31.99 14.51
N THR A 539 -1.08 -31.83 15.43
CA THR A 539 -1.01 -32.56 16.69
C THR A 539 -1.32 -31.60 17.83
N PRO A 540 -2.54 -31.62 18.38
CA PRO A 540 -2.90 -30.77 19.50
C PRO A 540 -2.14 -31.12 20.78
N ARG A 541 -2.11 -30.19 21.75
CA ARG A 541 -1.65 -30.50 23.12
C ARG A 541 -2.52 -31.57 23.79
N GLU A 542 -3.81 -31.52 23.53
CA GLU A 542 -4.82 -32.45 24.05
C GLU A 542 -5.78 -32.86 22.93
N GLY A 543 -6.01 -34.16 22.79
CA GLY A 543 -6.89 -34.75 21.78
C GLY A 543 -6.13 -35.51 20.69
N GLU A 544 -6.89 -36.00 19.70
CA GLU A 544 -6.33 -36.75 18.58
C GLU A 544 -5.78 -35.82 17.50
N ALA A 545 -4.70 -36.27 16.85
CA ALA A 545 -4.16 -35.59 15.68
C ALA A 545 -5.18 -35.62 14.53
N TRP A 546 -5.19 -34.57 13.72
CA TRP A 546 -6.07 -34.46 12.56
C TRP A 546 -5.32 -33.94 11.35
N GLU A 547 -5.89 -34.16 10.17
CA GLU A 547 -5.29 -33.79 8.89
C GLU A 547 -6.21 -32.90 8.07
N THR A 548 -5.60 -32.03 7.27
CA THR A 548 -6.27 -31.24 6.22
C THR A 548 -5.38 -31.11 4.99
N ARG A 549 -5.99 -30.78 3.85
CA ARG A 549 -5.32 -30.51 2.59
C ARG A 549 -4.96 -29.04 2.47
N LEU A 550 -3.76 -28.79 1.96
CA LEU A 550 -3.27 -27.47 1.64
C LEU A 550 -2.94 -27.38 0.15
N ASN A 551 -3.31 -26.25 -0.45
CA ASN A 551 -3.00 -25.86 -1.81
C ASN A 551 -1.74 -25.00 -1.87
N HIS A 552 -1.09 -25.00 -3.03
CA HIS A 552 0.04 -24.12 -3.31
C HIS A 552 0.06 -23.71 -4.79
N SER A 553 0.70 -22.57 -5.10
CA SER A 553 0.81 -22.07 -6.47
C SER A 553 2.24 -22.18 -7.05
N TYR A 554 3.07 -23.07 -6.51
CA TYR A 554 4.40 -23.34 -7.06
C TYR A 554 4.32 -23.96 -8.47
N HIS A 555 5.10 -23.41 -9.40
CA HIS A 555 5.49 -24.12 -10.62
C HIS A 555 6.89 -24.73 -10.47
N SER A 556 7.29 -25.58 -11.43
CA SER A 556 8.54 -26.36 -11.38
C SER A 556 9.80 -25.52 -11.16
N GLY A 557 9.85 -24.30 -11.70
CA GLY A 557 10.96 -23.36 -11.50
C GLY A 557 11.07 -22.85 -10.07
N GLN A 558 9.94 -22.48 -9.46
CA GLN A 558 9.88 -21.98 -8.08
C GLN A 558 10.20 -23.08 -7.05
N ILE A 559 9.87 -24.34 -7.32
CA ILE A 559 10.22 -25.46 -6.43
C ILE A 559 11.74 -25.56 -6.28
N ARG A 560 12.50 -25.29 -7.34
CA ARG A 560 13.98 -25.27 -7.27
C ARG A 560 14.51 -24.16 -6.38
N TRP A 561 13.81 -23.02 -6.28
CA TRP A 561 14.18 -21.95 -5.36
C TRP A 561 14.01 -22.39 -3.90
N LEU A 562 12.90 -23.08 -3.59
CA LEU A 562 12.67 -23.67 -2.28
C LEU A 562 13.80 -24.64 -1.92
N ARG A 563 14.14 -25.57 -2.81
CA ARG A 563 15.21 -26.56 -2.58
C ARG A 563 16.57 -25.91 -2.36
N ALA A 564 16.92 -24.92 -3.18
CA ALA A 564 18.17 -24.18 -3.03
C ALA A 564 18.21 -23.30 -1.75
N GLY A 565 17.08 -23.14 -1.05
CA GLY A 565 16.94 -22.28 0.13
C GLY A 565 16.58 -20.83 -0.19
N SER A 566 16.73 -20.40 -1.44
CA SER A 566 16.21 -19.15 -2.00
C SER A 566 16.38 -19.12 -3.52
N ALA A 567 15.68 -18.19 -4.19
CA ALA A 567 15.91 -17.89 -5.61
C ALA A 567 17.34 -17.38 -5.85
N LEU A 568 17.90 -16.60 -4.93
CA LEU A 568 19.27 -16.07 -5.05
C LEU A 568 20.32 -17.19 -5.00
N ASN A 569 20.13 -18.18 -4.12
CA ASN A 569 20.99 -19.37 -4.06
C ASN A 569 20.92 -20.17 -5.36
N TYR A 570 19.71 -20.35 -5.91
CA TYR A 570 19.52 -21.04 -7.20
C TYR A 570 20.24 -20.31 -8.35
N ILE A 571 20.17 -18.98 -8.39
CA ILE A 571 20.89 -18.15 -9.37
C ILE A 571 22.40 -18.36 -9.26
N LYS A 572 22.94 -18.28 -8.04
CA LYS A 572 24.37 -18.51 -7.78
C LYS A 572 24.82 -19.90 -8.21
N GLY A 573 23.98 -20.92 -8.01
CA GLY A 573 24.25 -22.30 -8.43
C GLY A 573 24.27 -22.52 -9.94
N ARG A 574 23.61 -21.66 -10.73
CA ARG A 574 23.61 -21.71 -12.21
C ARG A 574 24.73 -20.91 -12.89
N ALA A 575 25.32 -19.96 -12.17
CA ALA A 575 26.41 -19.13 -12.66
C ALA A 575 27.80 -19.79 -12.52
N ARG A 576 27.85 -20.96 -11.89
CA ARG A 576 29.01 -21.87 -11.83
C ARG A 576 28.79 -22.98 -12.84
#